data_AF-I3C6A8-F1
#
_entry.id   AF-I3C6A8-F1
#
_cell.length_a   1.000
_cell.length_b   1.000
_cell.length_c   1.000
_cell.angle_alpha   90.00
_cell.angle_beta   90.00
_cell.angle_gamma   90.00
#
_symmetry.space_group_name_H-M   'P 1'
#
loop_
_entity.id
_entity.type
_entity.pdbx_description
1 polymer ?
#
loop_
_entity_poly.entity_id
_entity_poly.type
_entity_poly.pdbx_seq_one_letter_code
_entity_poly.pdbx_strand_id
1 'polypeptide(L)'
;MTETIELRNKPELKIILNTHEFEVIDASEPKNNGTYSYAEIKSVKLNTEKTDWFISTTSYIVGFFTGNGNGGNYKNKANLSIQLTKQIVKIWLVDTDFKKVEEISELIKNKSSYIKTL
;
A
#
# COMPACT_ATOMS: atom_id res chain seq x y z
N MET A 1 17.87 11.14 6.56
CA MET A 1 17.64 9.99 7.46
C MET A 1 16.90 8.94 6.66
N THR A 2 17.34 7.69 6.73
CA THR A 2 16.71 6.56 6.04
C THR A 2 15.96 5.73 7.08
N GLU A 3 14.69 5.45 6.81
CA GLU A 3 13.82 4.66 7.67
C GLU A 3 13.24 3.49 6.88
N THR A 4 13.38 2.27 7.39
CA THR A 4 12.83 1.07 6.74
C THR A 4 11.64 0.58 7.53
N ILE A 5 10.50 0.46 6.88
CA ILE A 5 9.26 -0.04 7.47
C ILE A 5 8.87 -1.33 6.76
N GLU A 6 8.93 -2.43 7.52
CA GLU A 6 8.47 -3.74 7.08
C GLU A 6 6.97 -3.88 7.38
N LEU A 7 6.16 -4.02 6.33
CA LEU A 7 4.71 -4.13 6.40
C LEU A 7 4.23 -5.58 6.45
N ARG A 8 4.96 -6.50 5.80
CA ARG A 8 4.69 -7.94 5.81
C ARG A 8 5.95 -8.74 5.47
N ASN A 9 6.13 -9.86 6.15
CA ASN A 9 7.33 -10.71 5.99
C ASN A 9 7.22 -11.69 4.81
N LYS A 10 6.03 -12.24 4.54
CA LYS A 10 5.82 -13.24 3.47
C LYS A 10 4.45 -13.08 2.79
N PRO A 11 4.40 -12.82 1.46
CA PRO A 11 5.52 -12.35 0.63
C PRO A 11 6.03 -11.00 1.14
N GLU A 12 7.32 -10.74 1.02
CA GLU A 12 7.94 -9.50 1.52
C GLU A 12 7.21 -8.26 0.98
N LEU A 13 6.84 -7.36 1.88
CA LEU A 13 6.40 -6.02 1.55
C LEU A 13 7.05 -5.05 2.53
N LYS A 14 7.91 -4.17 2.02
CA LYS A 14 8.54 -3.12 2.81
C LYS A 14 8.66 -1.83 2.00
N ILE A 15 8.71 -0.73 2.73
CA ILE A 15 8.90 0.60 2.17
C ILE A 15 10.08 1.24 2.88
N ILE A 16 11.02 1.76 2.11
CA ILE A 16 12.21 2.46 2.60
C ILE A 16 12.03 3.94 2.31
N LEU A 17 12.01 4.77 3.35
CA LEU A 17 11.85 6.21 3.25
C LEU A 17 13.24 6.85 3.28
N ASN A 18 13.63 7.53 2.20
CA ASN A 18 14.85 8.32 2.12
C ASN A 18 14.53 9.82 2.30
N THR A 19 15.50 10.69 2.03
CA THR A 19 15.34 12.14 2.18
C THR A 19 14.40 12.72 1.12
N HIS A 20 14.57 12.36 -0.16
CA HIS A 20 13.83 12.94 -1.30
C HIS A 20 12.94 11.93 -2.05
N GLU A 21 13.07 10.66 -1.71
CA GLU A 21 12.42 9.55 -2.40
C GLU A 21 12.06 8.43 -1.43
N PHE A 22 11.26 7.49 -1.90
CA PHE A 22 10.95 6.25 -1.20
C PHE A 22 11.09 5.07 -2.14
N GLU A 23 11.48 3.93 -1.60
CA GLU A 23 11.57 2.67 -2.33
C GLU A 23 10.46 1.74 -1.88
N VAL A 24 9.87 1.03 -2.83
CA VAL A 24 8.90 -0.02 -2.57
C VAL A 24 9.52 -1.34 -2.96
N ILE A 25 9.45 -2.32 -2.06
CA ILE A 25 9.82 -3.70 -2.32
C ILE A 25 8.60 -4.55 -1.97
N ASP A 26 7.98 -5.10 -3.01
CA ASP A 26 6.76 -5.92 -2.98
C ASP A 26 7.01 -7.22 -3.75
N ALA A 27 7.30 -8.29 -3.00
CA ALA A 27 7.51 -9.61 -3.57
C ALA A 27 6.22 -10.25 -4.10
N SER A 28 5.03 -9.77 -3.71
CA SER A 28 3.76 -10.24 -4.28
C SER A 28 3.49 -9.65 -5.65
N GLU A 29 3.86 -8.38 -5.85
CA GLU A 29 3.66 -7.64 -7.09
C GLU A 29 4.95 -6.94 -7.50
N PRO A 30 5.94 -7.67 -8.06
CA PRO A 30 7.26 -7.11 -8.37
C PRO A 30 7.24 -5.91 -9.33
N LYS A 31 6.15 -5.69 -10.06
CA LYS A 31 5.92 -4.50 -10.90
C LYS A 31 5.86 -3.19 -10.10
N ASN A 32 5.54 -3.27 -8.82
CA ASN A 32 5.50 -2.14 -7.89
C ASN A 32 6.90 -1.83 -7.33
N ASN A 33 7.90 -2.67 -7.60
CA ASN A 33 9.23 -2.46 -7.09
C ASN A 33 9.88 -1.28 -7.80
N GLY A 34 10.48 -0.39 -7.03
CA GLY A 34 11.20 0.74 -7.57
C GLY A 34 11.32 1.89 -6.59
N THR A 35 11.99 2.92 -7.08
CA THR A 35 12.25 4.16 -6.36
C THR A 35 11.36 5.26 -6.90
N TYR A 36 10.72 6.01 -6.02
CA TYR A 36 9.71 7.00 -6.35
C TYR A 36 10.01 8.32 -5.64
N SER A 37 10.00 9.42 -6.38
CA SER A 37 10.25 10.75 -5.83
C SER A 37 9.03 11.30 -5.10
N TYR A 38 9.24 11.88 -3.91
CA TYR A 38 8.17 12.56 -3.17
C TYR A 38 7.63 13.80 -3.89
N ALA A 39 8.46 14.43 -4.73
CA ALA A 39 8.08 15.61 -5.53
C ALA A 39 7.05 15.25 -6.61
N GLU A 40 7.07 14.01 -7.11
CA GLU A 40 6.15 13.55 -8.15
C GLU A 40 4.79 13.09 -7.60
N ILE A 41 4.63 12.99 -6.28
CA ILE A 41 3.37 12.55 -5.68
C ILE A 41 2.30 13.61 -5.87
N LYS A 42 1.20 13.25 -6.54
CA LYS A 42 -0.02 14.05 -6.65
C LYS A 42 -0.99 13.79 -5.50
N SER A 43 -1.19 12.52 -5.14
CA SER A 43 -2.04 12.13 -4.01
C SER A 43 -1.65 10.78 -3.43
N VAL A 44 -1.98 10.57 -2.15
CA VAL A 44 -1.80 9.30 -1.43
C VAL A 44 -3.13 8.93 -0.82
N LYS A 45 -3.67 7.75 -1.16
CA LYS A 45 -4.97 7.27 -0.69
C LYS A 45 -4.82 5.89 -0.08
N LEU A 46 -5.27 5.76 1.17
CA LEU A 46 -5.42 4.48 1.82
C LEU A 46 -6.86 4.01 1.60
N ASN A 47 -7.03 2.97 0.80
CA ASN A 47 -8.32 2.35 0.55
C ASN A 47 -8.45 1.15 1.49
N THR A 48 -9.31 1.25 2.50
CA THR A 48 -9.70 0.11 3.33
C THR A 48 -10.55 -0.87 2.51
N GLU A 49 -10.54 -2.16 2.88
CA GLU A 49 -11.57 -3.08 2.36
C GLU A 49 -12.93 -2.50 2.74
N LYS A 50 -13.83 -2.36 1.77
CA LYS A 50 -15.25 -2.17 2.07
C LYS A 50 -15.76 -3.49 2.64
N THR A 51 -15.49 -3.74 3.91
CA THR A 51 -16.46 -4.48 4.70
C THR A 51 -17.57 -3.47 4.95
N ASP A 52 -18.75 -3.68 4.35
CA ASP A 52 -19.97 -2.98 4.75
C ASP A 52 -20.15 -3.21 6.25
N TRP A 53 -19.56 -2.37 7.08
CA TRP A 53 -19.62 -2.45 8.54
C TRP A 53 -21.01 -2.10 9.08
N PHE A 54 -21.98 -1.92 8.18
CA PHE A 54 -23.42 -1.99 8.46
C PHE A 54 -24.02 -3.39 8.31
N ILE A 55 -23.22 -4.46 8.21
CA ILE A 55 -23.68 -5.83 8.49
C ILE A 55 -23.34 -6.17 9.94
N SER A 56 -23.93 -5.41 10.85
CA SER A 56 -24.29 -5.94 12.16
C SER A 56 -25.34 -7.02 11.92
N THR A 57 -25.04 -8.27 12.29
CA THR A 57 -25.97 -9.42 12.52
C THR A 57 -26.12 -10.58 11.53
N THR A 58 -25.35 -10.74 10.45
CA THR A 58 -25.58 -11.91 9.55
C THR A 58 -24.34 -12.69 9.13
N SER A 59 -24.27 -13.89 9.71
CA SER A 59 -23.95 -15.17 9.03
C SER A 59 -22.48 -15.54 8.84
N TYR A 60 -22.05 -16.46 9.72
CA TYR A 60 -21.40 -17.71 9.33
C TYR A 60 -21.58 -18.04 7.84
N ILE A 61 -20.48 -18.09 7.07
CA ILE A 61 -20.10 -19.19 6.14
C ILE A 61 -18.74 -18.84 5.52
N VAL A 62 -17.88 -19.85 5.57
CA VAL A 62 -16.55 -19.99 4.99
C VAL A 62 -16.60 -19.90 3.45
N GLY A 63 -15.60 -19.29 2.83
CA GLY A 63 -15.46 -19.18 1.36
C GLY A 63 -14.06 -19.53 0.87
N PHE A 64 -13.71 -20.81 1.01
CA PHE A 64 -12.54 -21.49 0.48
C PHE A 64 -12.49 -21.37 -1.07
N PHE A 65 -11.37 -20.86 -1.62
CA PHE A 65 -10.79 -21.12 -2.95
C PHE A 65 -11.71 -21.14 -4.19
N THR A 66 -11.58 -20.12 -5.05
CA THR A 66 -11.77 -20.27 -6.51
C THR A 66 -10.81 -19.36 -7.29
N GLY A 67 -10.18 -19.90 -8.33
CA GLY A 67 -9.60 -19.09 -9.42
C GLY A 67 -8.16 -19.39 -9.79
N ASN A 68 -7.96 -20.47 -10.54
CA ASN A 68 -6.75 -20.80 -11.30
C ASN A 68 -6.44 -19.67 -12.31
N GLY A 69 -5.42 -18.85 -12.04
CA GLY A 69 -5.00 -17.74 -12.91
C GLY A 69 -3.88 -16.94 -12.25
N ASN A 70 -2.82 -16.66 -13.00
CA ASN A 70 -1.50 -16.24 -12.54
C ASN A 70 -1.44 -14.76 -12.05
N GLY A 71 -2.27 -14.41 -11.08
CA GLY A 71 -2.35 -13.10 -10.46
C GLY A 71 -3.41 -13.14 -9.35
N GLY A 72 -2.97 -13.16 -8.10
CA GLY A 72 -3.84 -13.40 -6.94
C GLY A 72 -5.09 -12.51 -6.94
N ASN A 73 -6.19 -13.05 -6.42
CA ASN A 73 -7.48 -12.38 -6.27
C ASN A 73 -7.40 -11.21 -5.26
N TYR A 74 -6.82 -10.07 -5.69
CA TYR A 74 -6.63 -8.87 -4.88
C TYR A 74 -7.68 -7.78 -5.16
N LYS A 75 -8.62 -8.00 -6.10
CA LYS A 75 -9.49 -6.93 -6.64
C LYS A 75 -10.36 -6.18 -5.62
N ASN A 76 -10.65 -6.77 -4.46
CA ASN A 76 -11.45 -6.16 -3.39
C ASN A 76 -10.65 -5.90 -2.10
N LYS A 77 -9.33 -6.02 -2.14
CA LYS A 77 -8.50 -5.94 -0.94
C LYS A 77 -8.00 -4.53 -0.63
N ALA A 78 -7.73 -4.25 0.64
CA ALA A 78 -7.21 -2.96 1.08
C ALA A 78 -5.94 -2.64 0.29
N ASN A 79 -5.77 -1.38 -0.10
CA ASN A 79 -4.60 -0.95 -0.85
C ASN A 79 -4.17 0.47 -0.50
N LEU A 80 -2.86 0.68 -0.51
CA LEU A 80 -2.26 2.01 -0.53
C LEU A 80 -2.03 2.39 -2.00
N SER A 81 -2.73 3.43 -2.44
CA SER A 81 -2.62 3.98 -3.79
C SER A 81 -1.86 5.29 -3.76
N ILE A 82 -0.69 5.32 -4.41
CA ILE A 82 0.14 6.51 -4.55
C ILE A 82 0.07 6.96 -6.00
N GLN A 83 -0.59 8.09 -6.24
CA GLN A 83 -0.68 8.70 -7.56
C GLN A 83 0.54 9.59 -7.76
N LEU A 84 1.41 9.20 -8.69
CA LEU A 84 2.54 10.00 -9.15
C LEU A 84 2.17 10.78 -10.42
N THR A 85 3.07 11.64 -10.89
CA THR A 85 2.84 12.43 -12.10
C THR A 85 2.60 11.55 -13.33
N LYS A 86 3.37 10.47 -13.47
CA LYS A 86 3.40 9.61 -14.66
C LYS A 86 2.71 8.26 -14.48
N GLN A 87 2.50 7.81 -13.24
CA GLN A 87 1.95 6.48 -12.96
C GLN A 87 1.21 6.42 -11.63
N ILE A 88 0.52 5.30 -11.40
CA ILE A 88 -0.12 4.99 -10.12
C ILE A 88 0.55 3.74 -9.57
N VAL A 89 1.11 3.84 -8.37
CA VAL A 89 1.64 2.69 -7.62
C VAL A 89 0.54 2.21 -6.70
N LYS A 90 0.07 0.98 -6.89
CA LYS A 90 -0.97 0.38 -6.06
C LYS A 90 -0.38 -0.81 -5.29
N ILE A 91 -0.23 -0.62 -3.99
CA ILE A 91 0.32 -1.61 -3.06
C ILE A 91 -0.84 -2.30 -2.35
N TRP A 92 -0.97 -3.63 -2.52
CA TRP A 92 -2.02 -4.40 -1.86
C TRP A 92 -1.62 -4.75 -0.43
N LEU A 93 -2.53 -4.55 0.52
CA LEU A 93 -2.28 -4.59 1.96
C LEU A 93 -2.76 -5.91 2.59
N VAL A 94 -2.54 -7.03 1.88
CA VAL A 94 -2.99 -8.34 2.34
C VAL A 94 -2.07 -8.83 3.44
N ASP A 95 -2.64 -9.18 4.59
CA ASP A 95 -1.90 -9.66 5.77
C ASP A 95 -0.80 -8.67 6.23
N THR A 96 -1.05 -7.37 6.06
CA THR A 96 -0.16 -6.30 6.54
C THR A 96 -0.66 -5.72 7.86
N ASP A 97 0.27 -5.21 8.67
CA ASP A 97 -0.07 -4.42 9.86
C ASP A 97 -0.67 -3.06 9.44
N PHE A 98 -2.00 -2.95 9.50
CA PHE A 98 -2.71 -1.77 9.00
C PHE A 98 -2.36 -0.49 9.75
N LYS A 99 -2.00 -0.58 11.03
CA LYS A 99 -1.55 0.59 11.80
C LYS A 99 -0.25 1.16 11.23
N LYS A 100 0.72 0.30 10.91
CA LYS A 100 1.95 0.72 10.23
C LYS A 100 1.67 1.30 8.84
N VAL A 101 0.65 0.79 8.16
CA VAL A 101 0.25 1.31 6.84
C VAL A 101 -0.36 2.71 6.94
N GLU A 102 -1.18 2.97 7.96
CA GLU A 102 -1.69 4.32 8.23
C GLU A 102 -0.54 5.28 8.51
N GLU A 103 0.32 4.92 9.47
CA GLU A 103 1.51 5.70 9.87
C GLU A 103 2.39 6.02 8.65
N ILE A 104 2.71 5.03 7.81
CA ILE A 104 3.56 5.27 6.65
C ILE A 104 2.87 6.10 5.57
N SER A 105 1.56 5.95 5.41
CA SER A 105 0.81 6.77 4.45
C SER A 105 0.85 8.25 4.83
N GLU A 106 0.81 8.56 6.13
CA GLU A 106 0.94 9.91 6.65
C GLU A 106 2.37 10.44 6.52
N LEU A 107 3.37 9.62 6.84
CA LEU A 107 4.78 9.98 6.67
C LEU A 107 5.11 10.35 5.21
N ILE A 108 4.64 9.56 4.25
CA ILE A 108 4.83 9.83 2.81
C ILE A 108 4.14 11.15 2.40
N LYS A 109 2.90 11.39 2.87
CA LYS A 109 2.18 12.64 2.61
C LYS A 109 2.93 13.85 3.17
N ASN A 110 3.37 13.77 4.42
CA ASN A 110 4.06 14.86 5.10
C ASN A 110 5.40 15.18 4.42
N LYS A 111 6.19 14.17 4.07
CA LYS A 111 7.44 14.35 3.31
C LYS A 111 7.20 14.96 1.93
N SER A 112 6.17 14.51 1.20
CA SER A 112 5.78 15.11 -0.08
C SER A 112 5.38 16.57 0.05
N SER A 113 4.58 16.91 1.07
CA SER A 113 4.17 18.29 1.31
C SER A 113 5.35 19.18 1.65
N TYR A 114 6.26 18.72 2.50
CA TYR A 114 7.49 19.46 2.86
C TYR A 114 8.37 19.71 1.62
N ILE A 115 8.62 18.69 0.81
CA ILE A 115 9.47 18.82 -0.38
C ILE A 115 8.90 19.77 -1.42
N LYS A 116 7.57 19.87 -1.54
CA LYS A 116 6.93 20.83 -2.45
C LYS A 116 7.02 22.29 -1.98
N THR A 117 7.39 22.51 -0.73
CA THR A 117 7.58 23.86 -0.16
C THR A 117 9.04 24.31 -0.17
N LEU A 118 9.98 23.41 -0.50
CA LEU A 118 11.39 23.71 -0.74
C LEU A 118 11.60 24.19 -2.17
#